data_AF-A0A7C8K766-F1
#
_entry.id   AF-A0A7C8K766-F1
#
_cell.length_a   1.000
_cell.length_b   1.000
_cell.length_c   1.000
_cell.angle_alpha   90.00
_cell.angle_beta   90.00
_cell.angle_gamma   90.00
#
_symmetry.space_group_name_H-M   'P 1'
#
loop_
_entity.id
_entity.type
_entity.pdbx_description
1 polymer ?
#
loop_
_entity_poly.entity_id
_entity_poly.type
_entity_poly.pdbx_seq_one_letter_code
_entity_poly.pdbx_strand_id
1 'polypeptide(L)'
;MKGFVVPMRKICRLGEVKGLLGCLQDVLQQQRGFTTRSSGQQQKKKQHRQVGEEARDLYLSVLQASSTKREAKTYLQRFKPPETSLQSAKGPEAPASVPKEKEDGSFSPIVTSELVPGSFQKTQNREFIRGLIRKSRPQAFEQFSEDCFAPEISDQHLHLALVKLRGPQHLTDVELTAIGRTLKKLGRLGLGSVVVVDVNEDGKPGAPEETEKELRVFHMEQIERVVSAIEDAGSQSRGVEGSLTIDHNGDSHVLLPSLILAPISRGAIPVIPALAHDHKQVLKPISPDSILVALCHLLADLQLHPETVRGLESPKEPMTLDRLIVLDPLGGIPSYDRPSGAHVFLNLEQEYSSVLSELRNNKTSVTSTHISTLRSLRQCLKLLPSTSSAIVTTPQAAMTHEGPQESRNPLIHNLLTDKPVFSSSLPITPSTPRVITTLVKHGVPLLMLPPSEFESGQTLTSHPKINMKRLVELIEDSFGKKLDVDHYLDRINKNIAGVIIAGDYDGGAIITWEEGHSGRKVPYLDKFAVARKAQGTGGVADVVFKAMIHGTGMFQKELIWRSRQNNPVNKWYFERAKGTYKLPDGKWTVFWTTEGLADGECGRFQEYIGVCERIVPSLLE
;
A
#
# COMPACT_ATOMS: atom_id res chain seq x y z
N MET A 1 51.00 19.01 -46.20
CA MET A 1 52.04 18.68 -47.20
C MET A 1 53.41 19.04 -46.65
N LYS A 2 54.42 18.24 -47.01
CA LYS A 2 55.83 18.21 -46.56
C LYS A 2 56.02 17.49 -45.21
N GLY A 3 56.79 16.41 -45.10
CA GLY A 3 57.63 15.70 -46.07
C GLY A 3 58.22 14.44 -45.43
N PHE A 4 58.38 13.40 -46.24
CA PHE A 4 59.05 12.14 -45.92
C PHE A 4 60.57 12.33 -45.78
N VAL A 5 61.20 11.70 -44.79
CA VAL A 5 62.58 11.18 -44.90
C VAL A 5 62.68 9.85 -44.11
N VAL A 6 63.22 8.84 -44.78
CA VAL A 6 63.56 7.46 -44.38
C VAL A 6 65.11 7.39 -44.46
N PRO A 7 65.91 6.38 -44.01
CA PRO A 7 65.84 5.31 -43.00
C PRO A 7 67.17 5.13 -42.17
N MET A 8 67.23 4.02 -41.40
CA MET A 8 68.36 3.06 -41.25
C MET A 8 69.36 3.14 -40.07
N ARG A 9 69.20 2.13 -39.18
CA ARG A 9 70.18 1.13 -38.67
C ARG A 9 71.44 1.66 -37.94
N LYS A 10 71.89 1.10 -36.81
CA LYS A 10 71.96 -0.29 -36.30
C LYS A 10 72.55 -0.21 -34.88
N ILE A 11 72.25 -1.15 -33.97
CA ILE A 11 73.22 -1.80 -33.06
C ILE A 11 72.60 -3.08 -32.47
N CYS A 12 73.31 -4.19 -32.76
CA CYS A 12 73.57 -5.44 -32.03
C CYS A 12 72.51 -6.27 -31.26
N ARG A 13 72.29 -7.48 -31.82
CA ARG A 13 72.55 -8.86 -31.31
C ARG A 13 71.80 -9.45 -30.09
N LEU A 14 71.54 -10.77 -30.26
CA LEU A 14 71.07 -11.86 -29.36
C LEU A 14 69.54 -12.10 -29.42
N GLY A 15 68.99 -13.29 -29.68
CA GLY A 15 69.46 -14.62 -30.07
C GLY A 15 68.23 -15.55 -30.17
N GLU A 16 68.20 -16.37 -31.23
CA GLU A 16 67.47 -17.64 -31.51
C GLU A 16 66.21 -18.02 -30.67
N VAL A 17 65.02 -18.14 -31.27
CA VAL A 17 64.48 -19.30 -32.03
C VAL A 17 64.50 -20.63 -31.25
N LYS A 18 63.37 -20.96 -30.61
CA LYS A 18 62.81 -22.32 -30.44
C LYS A 18 61.46 -22.23 -29.73
N GLY A 19 60.38 -22.69 -30.38
CA GLY A 19 59.07 -22.74 -29.71
C GLY A 19 57.83 -22.85 -30.59
N LEU A 20 57.95 -23.09 -31.90
CA LEU A 20 56.80 -23.33 -32.78
C LEU A 20 56.20 -24.75 -32.65
N LEU A 21 56.40 -25.40 -31.50
CA LEU A 21 55.79 -26.68 -31.14
C LEU A 21 54.77 -26.57 -29.98
N GLY A 22 54.48 -25.37 -29.47
CA GLY A 22 53.53 -25.18 -28.36
C GLY A 22 52.07 -25.01 -28.75
N CYS A 23 51.76 -24.75 -30.03
CA CYS A 23 50.42 -24.30 -30.42
C CYS A 23 49.50 -25.42 -30.97
N LEU A 24 49.98 -26.67 -31.04
CA LEU A 24 49.20 -27.81 -31.55
C LEU A 24 48.93 -28.90 -30.51
N GLN A 25 49.36 -28.72 -29.26
CA GLN A 25 49.03 -29.62 -28.14
C GLN A 25 47.85 -29.14 -27.29
N ASP A 26 47.49 -27.86 -27.31
CA ASP A 26 46.38 -27.32 -26.51
C ASP A 26 44.98 -27.58 -27.12
N VAL A 27 44.89 -27.94 -28.40
CA VAL A 27 43.60 -28.21 -29.05
C VAL A 27 43.16 -29.68 -28.92
N LEU A 28 44.08 -30.59 -28.55
CA LEU A 28 43.81 -32.02 -28.42
C LEU A 28 43.74 -32.54 -26.98
N GLN A 29 43.93 -31.67 -25.97
CA GLN A 29 43.79 -32.02 -24.55
C GLN A 29 42.46 -31.59 -23.90
N GLN A 30 41.52 -31.01 -24.67
CA GLN A 30 40.16 -30.71 -24.20
C GLN A 30 39.14 -31.84 -24.40
N GLN A 31 39.54 -32.98 -24.97
CA GLN A 31 38.68 -34.16 -25.07
C GLN A 31 39.28 -35.35 -24.33
N ARG A 32 39.38 -35.26 -22.99
CA ARG A 32 39.32 -36.41 -22.08
C ARG A 32 39.22 -35.98 -20.62
N GLY A 33 37.99 -36.08 -20.10
CA GLY A 33 37.69 -36.29 -18.67
C GLY A 33 37.69 -35.06 -17.77
N PHE A 34 36.50 -34.65 -17.32
CA PHE A 34 36.23 -34.45 -15.88
C PHE A 34 34.73 -34.31 -15.66
N THR A 35 34.14 -35.36 -15.08
CA THR A 35 32.85 -35.30 -14.39
C THR A 35 32.91 -34.25 -13.28
N THR A 36 32.19 -33.14 -13.39
CA THR A 36 31.99 -32.18 -12.30
C THR A 36 30.50 -32.01 -12.01
N ARG A 37 29.96 -32.92 -11.18
CA ARG A 37 28.65 -32.76 -10.52
C ARG A 37 28.67 -31.71 -9.38
N SER A 38 29.80 -31.06 -9.10
CA SER A 38 30.02 -30.20 -7.91
C SER A 38 29.89 -28.68 -8.15
N SER A 39 30.11 -28.18 -9.37
CA SER A 39 30.01 -26.76 -9.72
C SER A 39 28.56 -26.26 -9.76
N GLY A 40 27.64 -27.07 -10.30
CA GLY A 40 26.21 -26.79 -10.28
C GLY A 40 25.59 -26.81 -8.87
N GLN A 41 26.14 -27.59 -7.94
CA GLN A 41 25.67 -27.63 -6.54
C GLN A 41 26.14 -26.42 -5.72
N GLN A 42 27.33 -25.88 -5.99
CA GLN A 42 27.81 -24.65 -5.32
C GLN A 42 27.11 -23.39 -5.84
N GLN A 43 26.82 -23.32 -7.14
CA GLN A 43 26.02 -22.23 -7.72
C GLN A 43 24.56 -22.27 -7.24
N LYS A 44 23.95 -23.46 -7.21
CA LYS A 44 22.62 -23.64 -6.62
C LYS A 44 22.59 -23.34 -5.12
N LYS A 45 23.63 -23.71 -4.35
CA LYS A 45 23.72 -23.33 -2.92
C LYS A 45 23.90 -21.83 -2.70
N LYS A 46 24.66 -21.13 -3.56
CA LYS A 46 24.77 -19.66 -3.50
C LYS A 46 23.45 -18.98 -3.85
N GLN A 47 22.79 -19.39 -4.94
CA GLN A 47 21.45 -18.90 -5.30
C GLN A 47 20.43 -19.19 -4.21
N HIS A 48 20.39 -20.40 -3.67
CA HIS A 48 19.43 -20.77 -2.62
C HIS A 48 19.70 -20.03 -1.29
N ARG A 49 20.96 -19.74 -0.98
CA ARG A 49 21.33 -18.93 0.19
C ARG A 49 20.96 -17.47 0.00
N GLN A 50 21.17 -16.94 -1.21
CA GLN A 50 20.78 -15.58 -1.58
C GLN A 50 19.25 -15.40 -1.56
N VAL A 51 18.50 -16.35 -2.13
CA VAL A 51 17.02 -16.39 -2.05
C VAL A 51 16.53 -16.49 -0.60
N GLY A 52 17.22 -17.25 0.25
CA GLY A 52 16.86 -17.37 1.67
C GLY A 52 17.16 -16.11 2.50
N GLU A 53 18.26 -15.41 2.23
CA GLU A 53 18.57 -14.11 2.82
C GLU A 53 17.60 -13.03 2.32
N GLU A 54 17.28 -13.05 1.03
CA GLU A 54 16.30 -12.17 0.40
C GLU A 54 14.88 -12.37 0.97
N ALA A 55 14.44 -13.62 1.18
CA ALA A 55 13.17 -13.89 1.82
C ALA A 55 13.12 -13.34 3.26
N ARG A 56 14.20 -13.48 4.03
CA ARG A 56 14.31 -12.92 5.39
C ARG A 56 14.18 -11.40 5.42
N ASP A 57 14.82 -10.70 4.48
CA ASP A 57 14.71 -9.24 4.38
C ASP A 57 13.28 -8.80 4.03
N LEU A 58 12.58 -9.59 3.21
CA LEU A 58 11.16 -9.38 2.94
C LEU A 58 10.35 -9.48 4.24
N TYR A 59 10.53 -10.54 5.03
CA TYR A 59 9.87 -10.71 6.32
C TYR A 59 10.15 -9.55 7.28
N LEU A 60 11.41 -9.14 7.40
CA LEU A 60 11.80 -8.03 8.26
C LEU A 60 11.15 -6.72 7.80
N SER A 61 11.09 -6.48 6.49
CA SER A 61 10.44 -5.28 5.94
C SER A 61 8.93 -5.25 6.22
N VAL A 62 8.24 -6.39 6.07
CA VAL A 62 6.80 -6.51 6.38
C VAL A 62 6.55 -6.26 7.86
N LEU A 63 7.38 -6.83 8.74
CA LEU A 63 7.26 -6.69 10.19
C LEU A 63 7.61 -5.28 10.69
N GLN A 64 8.60 -4.62 10.08
CA GLN A 64 9.00 -3.26 10.46
C GLN A 64 7.97 -2.21 10.06
N ALA A 65 7.32 -2.39 8.91
CA ALA A 65 6.34 -1.42 8.41
C ALA A 65 4.90 -1.67 8.90
N SER A 66 4.57 -2.89 9.32
CA SER A 66 3.25 -3.19 9.90
C SER A 66 3.21 -2.78 11.37
N SER A 67 2.28 -1.90 11.74
CA SER A 67 2.10 -1.48 13.14
C SER A 67 1.48 -2.58 14.02
N THR A 68 0.74 -3.51 13.40
CA THR A 68 0.08 -4.62 14.10
C THR A 68 0.25 -5.98 13.40
N LYS A 69 0.20 -7.07 14.19
CA LYS A 69 0.18 -8.45 13.67
C LYS A 69 -0.99 -8.72 12.71
N ARG A 70 -2.10 -7.99 12.87
CA ARG A 70 -3.29 -8.13 12.02
C ARG A 70 -3.02 -7.58 10.62
N GLU A 71 -2.40 -6.40 10.53
CA GLU A 71 -2.02 -5.78 9.24
C GLU A 71 -1.09 -6.69 8.44
N ALA A 72 -0.03 -7.19 9.08
CA ALA A 72 0.89 -8.14 8.44
C ALA A 72 0.16 -9.41 7.96
N LYS A 73 -0.78 -9.95 8.76
CA LYS A 73 -1.59 -11.12 8.37
C LYS A 73 -2.52 -10.80 7.20
N THR A 74 -3.19 -9.66 7.20
CA THR A 74 -4.10 -9.24 6.12
C THR A 74 -3.34 -9.03 4.82
N TYR A 75 -2.19 -8.37 4.87
CA TYR A 75 -1.31 -8.21 3.71
C TYR A 75 -0.89 -9.59 3.18
N LEU A 76 -0.35 -10.47 4.04
CA LEU A 76 0.03 -11.81 3.62
C LEU A 76 -1.16 -12.56 3.03
N GLN A 77 -2.37 -12.49 3.59
CA GLN A 77 -3.55 -13.15 3.03
C GLN A 77 -3.97 -12.61 1.66
N ARG A 78 -3.80 -11.31 1.39
CA ARG A 78 -4.11 -10.68 0.10
C ARG A 78 -3.13 -11.10 -0.99
N PHE A 79 -1.86 -11.26 -0.64
CA PHE A 79 -0.76 -11.56 -1.56
C PHE A 79 -0.25 -13.02 -1.44
N LYS A 80 -0.92 -13.89 -0.66
CA LYS A 80 -0.62 -15.33 -0.55
C LYS A 80 -1.34 -16.06 -1.69
N PRO A 81 -0.68 -16.99 -2.40
CA PRO A 81 -1.36 -17.84 -3.35
C PRO A 81 -2.45 -18.68 -2.64
N PRO A 82 -3.63 -18.88 -3.27
CA PRO A 82 -4.68 -19.71 -2.68
C PRO A 82 -4.19 -21.15 -2.52
N GLU A 83 -4.48 -21.76 -1.36
CA GLU A 83 -4.13 -23.16 -1.09
C GLU A 83 -4.90 -24.07 -2.04
N THR A 84 -4.24 -24.57 -3.08
CA THR A 84 -4.77 -25.68 -3.85
C THR A 84 -4.79 -26.89 -2.93
N SER A 85 -5.98 -27.46 -2.70
CA SER A 85 -6.16 -28.69 -1.96
C SER A 85 -5.36 -29.81 -2.62
N LEU A 86 -4.15 -30.06 -2.13
CA LEU A 86 -3.44 -31.30 -2.36
C LEU A 86 -4.25 -32.40 -1.68
N GLN A 87 -5.15 -33.03 -2.44
CA GLN A 87 -5.69 -34.33 -2.08
C GLN A 87 -4.49 -35.25 -1.87
N SER A 88 -4.25 -35.62 -0.61
CA SER A 88 -3.23 -36.59 -0.25
C SER A 88 -3.63 -37.93 -0.87
N ALA A 89 -2.95 -38.30 -1.95
CA ALA A 89 -2.97 -39.66 -2.44
C ALA A 89 -2.41 -40.56 -1.34
N LYS A 90 -3.29 -41.33 -0.69
CA LYS A 90 -2.94 -42.39 0.25
C LYS A 90 -2.06 -43.41 -0.49
N GLY A 91 -0.80 -43.54 -0.06
CA GLY A 91 0.02 -44.71 -0.37
C GLY A 91 -0.46 -45.94 0.42
N PRO A 92 -0.26 -47.17 -0.09
CA PRO A 92 -0.84 -48.38 0.49
C PRO A 92 -0.16 -48.79 1.80
N GLU A 93 -0.98 -49.22 2.75
CA GLU A 93 -0.61 -49.79 4.05
C GLU A 93 0.16 -51.12 3.90
N ALA A 94 1.12 -51.33 4.81
CA ALA A 94 1.64 -52.64 5.21
C ALA A 94 2.12 -52.57 6.68
N PRO A 95 2.09 -53.69 7.43
CA PRO A 95 1.40 -53.73 8.72
C PRO A 95 2.29 -53.69 9.97
N ALA A 96 1.60 -53.53 11.09
CA ALA A 96 2.08 -53.31 12.45
C ALA A 96 2.92 -54.45 13.08
N SER A 97 3.81 -54.07 14.00
CA SER A 97 4.14 -54.86 15.20
C SER A 97 4.73 -53.98 16.33
N VAL A 98 3.93 -53.68 17.36
CA VAL A 98 4.04 -54.08 18.80
C VAL A 98 4.93 -53.18 19.70
N PRO A 99 4.50 -52.87 20.95
CA PRO A 99 4.89 -51.67 21.70
C PRO A 99 5.84 -51.95 22.88
N LYS A 100 6.45 -50.88 23.44
CA LYS A 100 7.03 -50.73 24.81
C LYS A 100 7.70 -49.35 24.87
N GLU A 101 7.77 -48.57 25.94
CA GLU A 101 7.22 -48.51 27.30
C GLU A 101 7.56 -47.07 27.75
N LYS A 102 6.71 -46.45 28.58
CA LYS A 102 7.03 -45.17 29.22
C LYS A 102 7.95 -45.46 30.42
N GLU A 103 8.99 -44.66 30.60
CA GLU A 103 9.50 -44.37 31.94
C GLU A 103 10.10 -42.97 32.03
N ASP A 104 9.78 -42.36 33.16
CA ASP A 104 10.04 -40.99 33.58
C ASP A 104 11.50 -40.74 33.98
N GLY A 105 11.84 -39.45 34.09
CA GLY A 105 12.68 -39.00 35.20
C GLY A 105 14.17 -38.83 34.90
N SER A 106 14.55 -37.57 34.71
CA SER A 106 15.60 -36.87 35.47
C SER A 106 16.69 -37.74 36.13
N PHE A 107 17.95 -37.58 35.73
CA PHE A 107 19.01 -36.98 36.57
C PHE A 107 20.37 -37.02 35.83
N SER A 108 21.02 -35.87 35.77
CA SER A 108 22.43 -35.71 35.39
C SER A 108 23.37 -36.25 36.47
N PRO A 109 24.60 -36.66 36.09
CA PRO A 109 25.76 -36.34 36.92
C PRO A 109 26.86 -35.62 36.15
N ILE A 110 27.40 -34.62 36.85
CA ILE A 110 28.65 -33.88 36.65
C ILE A 110 29.79 -34.86 37.04
N VAL A 111 30.91 -35.04 36.32
CA VAL A 111 32.22 -34.34 36.34
C VAL A 111 33.14 -35.31 35.53
N THR A 112 33.92 -34.93 34.52
CA THR A 112 35.31 -34.45 34.65
C THR A 112 35.82 -33.81 33.35
N SER A 113 36.56 -32.72 33.54
CA SER A 113 37.38 -32.02 32.56
C SER A 113 38.54 -32.89 32.08
N GLU A 114 38.81 -32.93 30.76
CA GLU A 114 40.16 -32.71 30.21
C GLU A 114 40.16 -32.57 28.66
N LEU A 115 40.63 -31.39 28.21
CA LEU A 115 41.46 -31.14 27.02
C LEU A 115 40.94 -31.51 25.60
N VAL A 116 40.35 -30.54 24.87
CA VAL A 116 40.73 -30.09 23.49
C VAL A 116 40.03 -28.73 23.19
N PRO A 117 40.74 -27.66 22.77
CA PRO A 117 40.11 -26.37 22.45
C PRO A 117 39.64 -26.29 20.99
N GLY A 118 38.44 -25.76 20.75
CA GLY A 118 38.16 -25.05 19.48
C GLY A 118 36.86 -25.35 18.72
N SER A 119 36.01 -26.30 19.13
CA SER A 119 34.81 -26.67 18.33
C SER A 119 33.47 -26.59 19.07
N PHE A 120 33.43 -26.53 20.40
CA PHE A 120 32.19 -26.54 21.18
C PHE A 120 31.54 -25.17 21.43
N GLN A 121 32.30 -24.07 21.34
CA GLN A 121 31.78 -22.72 21.61
C GLN A 121 30.82 -22.20 20.54
N LYS A 122 30.94 -22.68 19.28
CA LYS A 122 29.98 -22.36 18.22
C LYS A 122 28.64 -23.07 18.41
N THR A 123 28.63 -24.27 18.98
CA THR A 123 27.42 -25.06 19.19
C THR A 123 26.64 -24.57 20.40
N GLN A 124 27.33 -24.26 21.51
CA GLN A 124 26.69 -23.63 22.68
C GLN A 124 26.20 -22.22 22.40
N ASN A 125 26.93 -21.39 21.63
CA ASN A 125 26.38 -20.09 21.20
C ASN A 125 25.19 -20.25 20.25
N ARG A 126 25.16 -21.28 19.38
CA ARG A 126 23.98 -21.56 18.53
C ARG A 126 22.78 -22.04 19.32
N GLU A 127 22.98 -22.85 20.35
CA GLU A 127 21.91 -23.36 21.21
C GLU A 127 21.44 -22.31 22.23
N PHE A 128 22.35 -21.48 22.73
CA PHE A 128 22.04 -20.31 23.56
C PHE A 128 21.29 -19.25 22.77
N ILE A 129 21.72 -18.94 21.53
CA ILE A 129 21.01 -18.05 20.61
C ILE A 129 19.68 -18.69 20.18
N ARG A 130 19.61 -19.99 19.90
CA ARG A 130 18.33 -20.69 19.65
C ARG A 130 17.41 -20.65 20.87
N GLY A 131 17.94 -20.78 22.08
CA GLY A 131 17.19 -20.69 23.33
C GLY A 131 16.67 -19.27 23.61
N LEU A 132 17.45 -18.24 23.27
CA LEU A 132 17.03 -16.83 23.29
C LEU A 132 15.97 -16.53 22.23
N ILE A 133 16.11 -17.07 21.01
CA ILE A 133 15.11 -16.97 19.92
C ILE A 133 13.83 -17.74 20.28
N ARG A 134 13.92 -18.85 21.02
CA ARG A 134 12.75 -19.59 21.52
C ARG A 134 12.04 -18.85 22.66
N LYS A 135 12.78 -18.17 23.53
CA LYS A 135 12.22 -17.33 24.62
C LYS A 135 11.62 -16.01 24.11
N SER A 136 12.06 -15.51 22.96
CA SER A 136 11.46 -14.34 22.30
C SER A 136 10.35 -14.67 21.28
N ARG A 137 10.06 -15.96 21.05
CA ARG A 137 8.89 -16.41 20.30
C ARG A 137 7.65 -16.41 21.21
N PRO A 138 6.57 -15.67 20.90
CA PRO A 138 5.28 -15.97 21.52
C PRO A 138 4.89 -17.40 21.13
N GLN A 139 4.58 -18.25 22.12
CA GLN A 139 4.34 -19.70 22.02
C GLN A 139 3.24 -20.13 21.01
N ALA A 140 2.55 -19.20 20.34
CA ALA A 140 1.46 -19.46 19.41
C ALA A 140 1.88 -19.77 17.95
N PHE A 141 3.17 -19.90 17.64
CA PHE A 141 3.65 -19.94 16.24
C PHE A 141 4.49 -21.18 15.85
N GLU A 142 4.51 -22.24 16.66
CA GLU A 142 5.15 -23.52 16.27
C GLU A 142 4.39 -24.27 15.15
N GLN A 143 3.26 -23.76 14.65
CA GLN A 143 2.48 -24.39 13.56
C GLN A 143 2.89 -23.97 12.14
N PHE A 144 3.80 -23.03 11.95
CA PHE A 144 4.19 -22.57 10.60
C PHE A 144 5.59 -23.09 10.24
N SER A 145 5.66 -24.12 9.40
CA SER A 145 6.90 -24.69 8.86
C SER A 145 7.55 -23.76 7.84
N GLU A 146 8.88 -23.79 7.76
CA GLU A 146 9.70 -23.02 6.81
C GLU A 146 9.35 -23.31 5.33
N ASP A 147 8.68 -24.45 5.06
CA ASP A 147 8.23 -24.86 3.72
C ASP A 147 6.98 -24.12 3.20
N CYS A 148 6.29 -23.33 4.04
CA CYS A 148 5.16 -22.50 3.60
C CYS A 148 5.58 -21.23 2.82
N PHE A 149 6.88 -21.02 2.64
CA PHE A 149 7.43 -19.66 2.55
C PHE A 149 8.62 -19.48 1.61
N ALA A 150 8.87 -20.44 0.72
CA ALA A 150 9.54 -20.14 -0.53
C ALA A 150 8.48 -19.57 -1.49
N PRO A 151 8.60 -18.33 -2.00
CA PRO A 151 7.86 -17.96 -3.19
C PRO A 151 8.52 -18.69 -4.36
N GLU A 152 8.29 -19.98 -4.47
CA GLU A 152 8.16 -20.54 -5.81
C GLU A 152 6.92 -19.85 -6.37
N ILE A 153 7.15 -18.85 -7.23
CA ILE A 153 6.10 -18.17 -8.00
C ILE A 153 5.39 -19.27 -8.77
N SER A 154 4.34 -19.82 -8.18
CA SER A 154 3.41 -20.71 -8.83
C SER A 154 2.13 -19.91 -9.03
N ASP A 155 1.70 -19.96 -10.28
CA ASP A 155 0.49 -19.39 -10.89
C ASP A 155 -0.60 -18.98 -9.89
N GLN A 156 -1.11 -17.74 -9.99
CA GLN A 156 -2.56 -17.51 -10.25
C GLN A 156 -3.09 -16.07 -10.12
N HIS A 157 -2.32 -15.03 -9.80
CA HIS A 157 -2.81 -13.65 -9.92
C HIS A 157 -1.69 -12.59 -9.90
N LEU A 158 -1.65 -11.72 -10.91
CA LEU A 158 -0.68 -10.63 -10.99
C LEU A 158 -1.28 -9.32 -10.46
N HIS A 159 -0.81 -8.89 -9.30
CA HIS A 159 -1.13 -7.57 -8.76
C HIS A 159 -0.22 -6.52 -9.38
N LEU A 160 -0.82 -5.48 -9.96
CA LEU A 160 -0.11 -4.44 -10.69
C LEU A 160 -0.26 -3.08 -10.03
N ALA A 161 0.77 -2.26 -10.22
CA ALA A 161 0.80 -0.83 -9.93
C ALA A 161 1.11 -0.06 -11.21
N LEU A 162 0.32 0.99 -11.48
CA LEU A 162 0.60 1.93 -12.55
C LEU A 162 1.30 3.16 -11.97
N VAL A 163 2.55 3.39 -12.37
CA VAL A 163 3.44 4.40 -11.81
C VAL A 163 3.65 5.52 -12.84
N LYS A 164 3.22 6.74 -12.54
CA LYS A 164 3.58 7.94 -13.29
C LYS A 164 4.81 8.57 -12.66
N LEU A 165 5.91 8.68 -13.41
CA LEU A 165 7.12 9.39 -13.00
C LEU A 165 7.23 10.71 -13.77
N ARG A 166 7.10 11.83 -13.05
CA ARG A 166 7.17 13.17 -13.65
C ARG A 166 8.54 13.81 -13.47
N GLY A 167 9.02 14.43 -14.55
CA GLY A 167 10.24 15.21 -14.60
C GLY A 167 11.52 14.40 -14.35
N PRO A 168 11.73 13.23 -14.98
CA PRO A 168 12.95 12.45 -14.79
C PRO A 168 14.23 13.24 -15.11
N GLN A 169 14.16 14.24 -16.00
CA GLN A 169 15.26 15.13 -16.36
C GLN A 169 15.81 15.95 -15.19
N HIS A 170 15.01 16.14 -14.13
CA HIS A 170 15.42 16.87 -12.92
C HIS A 170 15.99 15.96 -11.84
N LEU A 171 15.94 14.64 -12.03
CA LEU A 171 16.49 13.65 -11.12
C LEU A 171 17.89 13.25 -11.59
N THR A 172 18.77 12.92 -10.67
CA THR A 172 20.09 12.32 -10.95
C THR A 172 19.99 10.81 -11.20
N ASP A 173 21.00 10.20 -11.81
CA ASP A 173 20.99 8.75 -12.06
C ASP A 173 20.98 7.94 -10.76
N VAL A 174 21.61 8.45 -9.71
CA VAL A 174 21.60 7.85 -8.37
C VAL A 174 20.19 7.85 -7.78
N GLU A 175 19.46 8.94 -7.95
CA GLU A 175 18.06 9.08 -7.53
C GLU A 175 17.13 8.17 -8.33
N LEU A 176 17.29 8.10 -9.65
CA LEU A 176 16.53 7.17 -10.51
C LEU A 176 16.82 5.71 -10.13
N THR A 177 18.08 5.37 -9.85
CA THR A 177 18.45 4.02 -9.38
C THR A 177 17.81 3.72 -8.03
N ALA A 178 17.73 4.69 -7.12
CA ALA A 178 17.06 4.53 -5.83
C ALA A 178 15.55 4.31 -5.98
N ILE A 179 14.90 4.95 -6.96
CA ILE A 179 13.51 4.67 -7.34
C ILE A 179 13.41 3.26 -7.93
N GLY A 180 14.34 2.85 -8.80
CA GLY A 180 14.42 1.49 -9.35
C GLY A 180 14.52 0.42 -8.26
N ARG A 181 15.29 0.66 -7.19
CA ARG A 181 15.34 -0.21 -6.00
C ARG A 181 13.99 -0.30 -5.29
N THR A 182 13.24 0.80 -5.20
CA THR A 182 11.88 0.79 -4.65
C THR A 182 10.94 -0.03 -5.51
N LEU A 183 10.96 0.12 -6.84
CA LEU A 183 10.12 -0.67 -7.76
C LEU A 183 10.47 -2.16 -7.68
N LYS A 184 11.76 -2.51 -7.59
CA LYS A 184 12.21 -3.89 -7.32
C LYS A 184 11.60 -4.44 -6.04
N LYS A 185 11.61 -3.64 -4.97
CA LYS A 185 11.06 -4.03 -3.66
C LYS A 185 9.55 -4.22 -3.72
N LEU A 186 8.82 -3.37 -4.45
CA LEU A 186 7.39 -3.55 -4.72
C LEU A 186 7.11 -4.87 -5.47
N GLY A 187 7.89 -5.16 -6.52
CA GLY A 187 7.78 -6.42 -7.26
C GLY A 187 8.02 -7.65 -6.38
N ARG A 188 9.01 -7.60 -5.49
CA ARG A 188 9.29 -8.66 -4.50
C ARG A 188 8.20 -8.82 -3.44
N LEU A 189 7.46 -7.74 -3.17
CA LEU A 189 6.27 -7.71 -2.33
C LEU A 189 5.00 -8.14 -3.11
N GLY A 190 5.16 -8.71 -4.30
CA GLY A 190 4.04 -9.22 -5.11
C GLY A 190 3.30 -8.16 -5.91
N LEU A 191 3.82 -6.93 -6.00
CA LEU A 191 3.21 -5.82 -6.77
C LEU A 191 4.08 -5.47 -7.98
N GLY A 192 3.74 -6.01 -9.15
CA GLY A 192 4.38 -5.65 -10.42
C GLY A 192 4.13 -4.19 -10.79
N SER A 193 5.06 -3.54 -11.49
CA SER A 193 4.93 -2.11 -11.83
C SER A 193 4.92 -1.89 -13.34
N VAL A 194 4.09 -0.96 -13.80
CA VAL A 194 4.07 -0.39 -15.15
C VAL A 194 4.40 1.09 -15.03
N VAL A 195 5.46 1.57 -15.67
CA VAL A 195 5.94 2.95 -15.50
C VAL A 195 5.57 3.79 -16.72
N VAL A 196 4.96 4.94 -16.52
CA VAL A 196 4.69 5.97 -17.53
C VAL A 196 5.60 7.16 -17.23
N VAL A 197 6.40 7.57 -18.21
CA VAL A 197 7.37 8.66 -18.07
C VAL A 197 6.79 9.96 -18.60
N ASP A 198 6.67 10.95 -17.72
CA ASP A 198 6.17 12.29 -18.00
C ASP A 198 7.35 13.28 -17.97
N VAL A 199 7.71 13.83 -19.13
CA VAL A 199 8.82 14.77 -19.28
C VAL A 199 8.38 16.22 -18.99
N ASN A 200 7.12 16.45 -18.62
CA ASN A 200 6.57 17.75 -18.24
C ASN A 200 6.69 18.85 -19.31
N GLU A 201 6.83 18.45 -20.57
CA GLU A 201 6.77 19.31 -21.74
C GLU A 201 5.69 18.77 -22.68
N ASP A 202 4.43 19.10 -22.36
CA ASP A 202 3.33 18.90 -23.29
C ASP A 202 3.57 19.87 -24.47
N GLY A 203 4.12 19.35 -25.56
CA GLY A 203 4.40 20.14 -26.77
C GLY A 203 3.20 21.01 -27.15
N LYS A 204 3.45 22.27 -27.52
CA LYS A 204 2.36 23.18 -27.90
C LYS A 204 1.66 22.67 -29.17
N PRO A 205 0.32 22.62 -29.22
CA PRO A 205 -0.39 22.24 -30.43
C PRO A 205 -0.05 23.21 -31.56
N GLY A 206 0.46 22.68 -32.68
CA GLY A 206 0.92 23.48 -33.83
C GLY A 206 2.38 23.93 -33.76
N ALA A 207 3.21 23.31 -32.91
CA ALA A 207 4.66 23.51 -32.92
C ALA A 207 5.28 23.10 -34.28
N PRO A 208 6.41 23.71 -34.68
CA PRO A 208 7.15 23.27 -35.86
C PRO A 208 7.53 21.79 -35.78
N GLU A 209 7.54 21.10 -36.93
CA GLU A 209 7.86 19.67 -37.02
C GLU A 209 9.27 19.33 -36.47
N GLU A 210 10.21 20.28 -36.57
CA GLU A 210 11.56 20.16 -35.99
C GLU A 210 11.51 20.13 -34.46
N THR A 211 10.75 21.02 -33.83
CA THR A 211 10.55 21.04 -32.38
C THR A 211 9.84 19.77 -31.89
N GLU A 212 8.87 19.25 -32.65
CA GLU A 212 8.23 17.97 -32.34
C GLU A 212 9.19 16.78 -32.49
N LYS A 213 10.13 16.82 -33.45
CA LYS A 213 11.20 15.82 -33.59
C LYS A 213 12.16 15.85 -32.40
N GLU A 214 12.64 17.03 -32.00
CA GLU A 214 13.53 17.21 -30.85
C GLU A 214 12.87 16.71 -29.56
N LEU A 215 11.61 17.07 -29.34
CA LEU A 215 10.86 16.62 -28.17
C LEU A 215 10.68 15.10 -28.14
N ARG A 216 10.46 14.45 -29.30
CA ARG A 216 10.42 12.98 -29.38
C ARG A 216 11.73 12.32 -28.99
N VAL A 217 12.85 12.85 -29.49
CA VAL A 217 14.20 12.36 -29.12
C VAL A 217 14.40 12.50 -27.62
N PHE A 218 14.03 13.67 -27.06
CA PHE A 218 14.15 13.92 -25.63
C PHE A 218 13.31 12.94 -24.78
N HIS A 219 12.08 12.63 -25.18
CA HIS A 219 11.27 11.60 -24.52
C HIS A 219 11.95 10.22 -24.54
N MET A 220 12.55 9.83 -25.67
CA MET A 220 13.25 8.54 -25.81
C MET A 220 14.49 8.47 -24.92
N GLU A 221 15.31 9.52 -24.90
CA GLU A 221 16.49 9.60 -24.04
C GLU A 221 16.12 9.45 -22.56
N GLN A 222 15.04 10.10 -22.10
CA GLN A 222 14.60 9.97 -20.72
C GLN A 222 14.06 8.57 -20.39
N ILE A 223 13.47 7.88 -21.36
CA ILE A 223 12.99 6.50 -21.17
C ILE A 223 14.15 5.53 -21.05
N GLU A 224 15.12 5.61 -21.96
CA GLU A 224 16.33 4.78 -21.90
C GLU A 224 17.06 4.98 -20.57
N ARG A 225 17.12 6.22 -20.09
CA ARG A 225 17.71 6.55 -18.79
C ARG A 225 16.95 5.92 -17.62
N VAL A 226 15.62 5.94 -17.64
CA VAL A 226 14.79 5.28 -16.61
C VAL A 226 14.92 3.75 -16.68
N VAL A 227 14.94 3.17 -17.89
CA VAL A 227 15.16 1.74 -18.12
C VAL A 227 16.50 1.30 -17.55
N SER A 228 17.59 1.99 -17.92
CA SER A 228 18.94 1.71 -17.41
C SER A 228 18.98 1.77 -15.89
N ALA A 229 18.38 2.79 -15.27
CA ALA A 229 18.37 2.93 -13.82
C ALA A 229 17.60 1.80 -13.09
N ILE A 230 16.54 1.27 -13.70
CA ILE A 230 15.79 0.12 -13.16
C ILE A 230 16.61 -1.18 -13.31
N GLU A 231 17.33 -1.34 -14.41
CA GLU A 231 18.24 -2.46 -14.66
C GLU A 231 19.45 -2.44 -13.73
N ASP A 232 20.03 -1.27 -13.48
CA ASP A 232 21.14 -1.06 -12.53
C ASP A 232 20.71 -1.35 -11.08
N ALA A 233 19.44 -1.14 -10.74
CA ALA A 233 18.86 -1.58 -9.47
C ALA A 233 18.68 -3.11 -9.39
N GLY A 234 18.87 -3.83 -10.50
CA GLY A 234 18.79 -5.28 -10.62
C GLY A 234 17.37 -5.81 -10.80
N SER A 235 16.50 -5.06 -11.50
CA SER A 235 15.21 -5.55 -12.01
C SER A 235 15.24 -5.61 -13.54
N GLN A 236 14.41 -6.43 -14.17
CA GLN A 236 14.25 -6.39 -15.62
C GLN A 236 13.29 -5.26 -15.99
N SER A 237 13.64 -4.45 -16.99
CA SER A 237 12.74 -3.44 -17.54
C SER A 237 12.78 -3.42 -19.06
N ARG A 238 11.77 -2.81 -19.68
CA ARG A 238 11.71 -2.71 -21.15
C ARG A 238 10.99 -1.43 -21.57
N GLY A 239 11.64 -0.64 -22.42
CA GLY A 239 10.98 0.44 -23.13
C GLY A 239 9.88 -0.11 -24.05
N VAL A 240 8.67 0.44 -23.94
CA VAL A 240 7.51 0.05 -24.76
C VAL A 240 7.10 1.25 -25.61
N GLU A 241 7.41 1.16 -26.90
CA GLU A 241 7.12 2.21 -27.87
C GLU A 241 5.92 1.84 -28.74
N GLY A 242 5.20 2.86 -29.21
CA GLY A 242 4.17 2.70 -30.24
C GLY A 242 2.94 1.89 -29.84
N SER A 243 2.74 1.62 -28.54
CA SER A 243 1.58 0.89 -28.03
C SER A 243 0.30 1.72 -27.98
N LEU A 244 0.40 3.05 -28.12
CA LEU A 244 -0.69 4.01 -27.91
C LEU A 244 -1.07 4.75 -29.19
N THR A 245 -2.36 5.06 -29.32
CA THR A 245 -2.93 5.91 -30.38
C THR A 245 -3.82 7.00 -29.80
N ILE A 246 -3.97 8.09 -30.55
CA ILE A 246 -4.86 9.22 -30.20
C ILE A 246 -6.03 9.23 -31.19
N ASP A 247 -7.25 9.38 -30.68
CA ASP A 247 -8.43 9.57 -31.51
C ASP A 247 -8.61 11.03 -31.96
N HIS A 248 -9.64 11.28 -32.78
CA HIS A 248 -9.97 12.63 -33.25
C HIS A 248 -10.41 13.59 -32.14
N ASN A 249 -10.81 13.06 -30.98
CA ASN A 249 -11.24 13.84 -29.82
C ASN A 249 -10.08 14.20 -28.89
N GLY A 250 -8.90 13.61 -29.11
CA GLY A 250 -7.70 13.79 -28.28
C GLY A 250 -7.57 12.78 -27.15
N ASP A 251 -8.45 11.78 -27.09
CA ASP A 251 -8.38 10.70 -26.10
C ASP A 251 -7.40 9.62 -26.55
N SER A 252 -6.64 9.07 -25.60
CA SER A 252 -5.68 8.01 -25.88
C SER A 252 -6.29 6.63 -25.71
N HIS A 253 -5.86 5.71 -26.57
CA HIS A 253 -6.27 4.32 -26.55
C HIS A 253 -5.05 3.42 -26.72
N VAL A 254 -5.08 2.23 -26.11
CA VAL A 254 -4.01 1.23 -26.31
C VAL A 254 -4.29 0.47 -27.60
N LEU A 255 -3.44 0.66 -28.61
CA LEU A 255 -3.53 -0.01 -29.90
C LEU A 255 -3.00 -1.45 -29.82
N LEU A 256 -1.86 -1.64 -29.17
CA LEU A 256 -1.15 -2.92 -29.09
C LEU A 256 -0.95 -3.35 -27.64
N PRO A 257 -1.96 -3.96 -27.00
CA PRO A 257 -1.84 -4.45 -25.62
C PRO A 257 -0.70 -5.45 -25.42
N SER A 258 -0.40 -6.30 -26.41
CA SER A 258 0.64 -7.33 -26.33
C SER A 258 2.04 -6.76 -26.02
N LEU A 259 2.35 -5.55 -26.51
CA LEU A 259 3.63 -4.88 -26.22
C LEU A 259 3.79 -4.52 -24.74
N ILE A 260 2.69 -4.28 -24.04
CA ILE A 260 2.66 -3.93 -22.62
C ILE A 260 2.52 -5.21 -21.77
N LEU A 261 1.63 -6.12 -22.16
CA LEU A 261 1.31 -7.33 -21.39
C LEU A 261 2.43 -8.38 -21.43
N ALA A 262 3.15 -8.52 -22.55
CA ALA A 262 4.21 -9.53 -22.67
C ALA A 262 5.42 -9.28 -21.74
N PRO A 263 5.91 -8.03 -21.54
CA PRO A 263 6.88 -7.74 -20.48
C PRO A 263 6.35 -8.07 -19.08
N ILE A 264 5.11 -7.70 -18.78
CA ILE A 264 4.48 -7.94 -17.46
C ILE A 264 4.41 -9.44 -17.17
N SER A 265 3.98 -10.26 -18.13
CA SER A 265 3.90 -11.72 -17.96
C SER A 265 5.27 -12.39 -17.80
N ARG A 266 6.36 -11.70 -18.16
CA ARG A 266 7.75 -12.16 -17.94
C ARG A 266 8.37 -11.61 -16.65
N GLY A 267 7.62 -10.83 -15.86
CA GLY A 267 8.13 -10.17 -14.66
C GLY A 267 9.03 -8.96 -14.94
N ALA A 268 9.05 -8.45 -16.17
CA ALA A 268 9.78 -7.23 -16.52
C ALA A 268 8.86 -6.01 -16.39
N ILE A 269 9.45 -4.88 -15.97
CA ILE A 269 8.74 -3.59 -15.81
C ILE A 269 8.66 -2.89 -17.18
N PRO A 270 7.47 -2.76 -17.81
CA PRO A 270 7.32 -1.93 -19.00
C PRO A 270 7.44 -0.45 -18.63
N VAL A 271 8.23 0.29 -19.42
CA VAL A 271 8.43 1.74 -19.31
C VAL A 271 7.89 2.40 -20.57
N ILE A 272 6.86 3.22 -20.43
CA ILE A 272 6.04 3.75 -21.51
C ILE A 272 6.30 5.26 -21.68
N PRO A 273 6.63 5.74 -22.91
CA PRO A 273 6.68 7.16 -23.23
C PRO A 273 5.32 7.85 -23.10
N ALA A 274 5.33 9.13 -22.75
CA ALA A 274 4.20 10.02 -23.02
C ALA A 274 4.07 10.40 -24.51
N LEU A 275 4.05 9.41 -25.41
CA LEU A 275 3.93 9.56 -26.86
C LEU A 275 2.89 8.57 -27.41
N ALA A 276 2.11 9.01 -28.41
CA ALA A 276 1.10 8.18 -29.07
C ALA A 276 0.99 8.50 -30.58
N HIS A 277 0.53 7.54 -31.37
CA HIS A 277 0.32 7.73 -32.81
C HIS A 277 -1.01 8.45 -33.08
N ASP A 278 -0.94 9.53 -33.85
CA ASP A 278 -2.11 10.23 -34.37
C ASP A 278 -2.78 9.43 -35.52
N HIS A 279 -3.95 9.86 -35.99
CA HIS A 279 -4.66 9.28 -37.15
C HIS A 279 -3.81 9.21 -38.44
N LYS A 280 -2.75 10.04 -38.53
CA LYS A 280 -1.77 10.02 -39.64
C LYS A 280 -0.59 9.05 -39.40
N GLN A 281 -0.64 8.23 -38.35
CA GLN A 281 0.46 7.35 -37.91
C GLN A 281 1.75 8.12 -37.59
N VAL A 282 1.62 9.38 -37.16
CA VAL A 282 2.74 10.19 -36.69
C VAL A 282 2.76 10.14 -35.17
N LEU A 283 3.90 9.80 -34.60
CA LEU A 283 4.12 9.79 -33.16
C LEU A 283 4.12 11.24 -32.64
N LYS A 284 3.28 11.54 -31.65
CA LYS A 284 3.15 12.87 -31.03
C LYS A 284 3.18 12.77 -29.51
N PRO A 285 3.68 13.81 -28.82
CA PRO A 285 3.52 13.95 -27.38
C PRO A 285 2.04 14.02 -27.01
N ILE A 286 1.68 13.36 -25.92
CA ILE A 286 0.33 13.36 -25.37
C ILE A 286 0.39 13.53 -23.86
N SER A 287 -0.69 14.07 -23.28
CA SER A 287 -0.81 14.16 -21.84
C SER A 287 -0.66 12.77 -21.19
N PRO A 288 0.27 12.61 -20.23
CA PRO A 288 0.49 11.35 -19.52
C PRO A 288 -0.73 10.92 -18.70
N ASP A 289 -1.57 11.88 -18.31
CA ASP A 289 -2.83 11.64 -17.61
C ASP A 289 -3.82 10.86 -18.48
N SER A 290 -3.90 11.18 -19.77
CA SER A 290 -4.71 10.43 -20.74
C SER A 290 -4.22 8.98 -20.84
N ILE A 291 -2.89 8.78 -20.90
CA ILE A 291 -2.28 7.44 -20.94
C ILE A 291 -2.64 6.63 -19.69
N LEU A 292 -2.61 7.25 -18.50
CA LEU A 292 -3.01 6.56 -17.27
C LEU A 292 -4.45 6.05 -17.35
N VAL A 293 -5.37 6.87 -17.88
CA VAL A 293 -6.77 6.49 -18.06
C VAL A 293 -6.91 5.36 -19.09
N ALA A 294 -6.21 5.44 -20.22
CA ALA A 294 -6.20 4.41 -21.26
C ALA A 294 -5.68 3.05 -20.73
N LEU A 295 -4.59 3.06 -19.97
CA LEU A 295 -4.03 1.85 -19.34
C LEU A 295 -4.96 1.30 -18.26
N CYS A 296 -5.67 2.16 -17.52
CA CYS A 296 -6.68 1.70 -16.56
C CYS A 296 -7.86 1.04 -17.25
N HIS A 297 -8.34 1.57 -18.37
CA HIS A 297 -9.38 0.93 -19.19
C HIS A 297 -8.93 -0.46 -19.66
N LEU A 298 -7.73 -0.57 -20.24
CA LEU A 298 -7.18 -1.87 -20.67
C LEU A 298 -7.15 -2.88 -19.53
N LEU A 299 -6.60 -2.49 -18.37
CA LEU A 299 -6.44 -3.40 -17.23
C LEU A 299 -7.77 -3.71 -16.52
N ALA A 300 -8.76 -2.83 -16.59
CA ALA A 300 -10.12 -3.08 -16.10
C ALA A 300 -10.89 -4.01 -17.04
N ASP A 301 -10.77 -3.81 -18.35
CA ASP A 301 -11.40 -4.65 -19.37
C ASP A 301 -10.87 -6.09 -19.32
N LEU A 302 -9.57 -6.26 -19.07
CA LEU A 302 -8.95 -7.57 -18.85
C LEU A 302 -9.49 -8.30 -17.61
N GLN A 303 -9.90 -7.58 -16.57
CA GLN A 303 -10.51 -8.16 -15.37
C GLN A 303 -11.95 -8.62 -15.64
N LEU A 304 -12.72 -7.82 -16.40
CA LEU A 304 -14.13 -8.08 -16.68
C LEU A 304 -14.32 -9.14 -17.79
N HIS A 305 -13.44 -9.15 -18.78
CA HIS A 305 -13.56 -9.98 -19.97
C HIS A 305 -12.23 -10.69 -20.31
N PRO A 306 -11.84 -11.72 -19.52
CA PRO A 306 -10.59 -12.46 -19.76
C PRO A 306 -10.58 -13.27 -21.07
N GLU A 307 -11.74 -13.49 -21.71
CA GLU A 307 -11.89 -14.25 -22.95
C GLU A 307 -11.57 -13.43 -24.22
N THR A 308 -11.75 -12.11 -24.19
CA THR A 308 -11.66 -11.25 -25.40
C THR A 308 -10.22 -11.12 -25.92
N VAL A 309 -9.22 -11.39 -25.09
CA VAL A 309 -7.79 -11.24 -25.44
C VAL A 309 -7.14 -12.59 -25.79
N ARG A 310 -7.87 -13.71 -25.78
CA ARG A 310 -7.34 -15.06 -26.08
C ARG A 310 -6.81 -15.27 -27.50
N GLY A 311 -6.94 -14.28 -28.39
CA GLY A 311 -6.40 -14.31 -29.76
C GLY A 311 -4.98 -13.75 -29.93
N LEU A 312 -4.45 -13.00 -28.96
CA LEU A 312 -3.10 -12.41 -29.01
C LEU A 312 -2.35 -12.75 -27.73
N GLU A 313 -1.33 -13.61 -27.79
CA GLU A 313 -0.37 -13.92 -26.70
C GLU A 313 -0.87 -13.55 -25.29
N SER A 314 -1.99 -14.14 -24.89
CA SER A 314 -2.69 -13.68 -23.69
C SER A 314 -1.83 -14.02 -22.47
N PRO A 315 -1.71 -13.12 -21.48
CA PRO A 315 -1.06 -13.48 -20.23
C PRO A 315 -1.76 -14.70 -19.63
N LYS A 316 -0.96 -15.69 -19.21
CA LYS A 316 -1.48 -16.94 -18.63
C LYS A 316 -2.21 -16.71 -17.30
N GLU A 317 -1.97 -15.58 -16.67
CA GLU A 317 -2.40 -15.26 -15.30
C GLU A 317 -3.36 -14.05 -15.29
N PRO A 318 -4.45 -14.09 -14.51
CA PRO A 318 -5.35 -12.95 -14.35
C PRO A 318 -4.61 -11.78 -13.66
N MET A 319 -4.82 -10.56 -14.14
CA MET A 319 -4.15 -9.35 -13.67
C MET A 319 -5.14 -8.41 -12.97
N THR A 320 -4.74 -7.79 -11.86
CA THR A 320 -5.51 -6.70 -11.21
C THR A 320 -4.68 -5.47 -10.98
N LEU A 321 -5.25 -4.30 -11.25
CA LEU A 321 -4.63 -3.01 -10.94
C LEU A 321 -5.01 -2.56 -9.52
N ASP A 322 -4.11 -2.78 -8.57
CA ASP A 322 -4.32 -2.46 -7.16
C ASP A 322 -3.90 -1.03 -6.79
N ARG A 323 -2.84 -0.52 -7.43
CA ARG A 323 -2.24 0.76 -7.04
C ARG A 323 -2.01 1.68 -8.23
N LEU A 324 -2.32 2.95 -8.05
CA LEU A 324 -1.84 4.04 -8.91
C LEU A 324 -0.80 4.83 -8.12
N ILE A 325 0.39 5.04 -8.64
CA ILE A 325 1.47 5.75 -7.95
C ILE A 325 1.85 6.94 -8.82
N VAL A 326 1.74 8.15 -8.28
CA VAL A 326 2.14 9.38 -8.95
C VAL A 326 3.34 9.95 -8.20
N LEU A 327 4.50 9.91 -8.85
CA LEU A 327 5.74 10.50 -8.39
C LEU A 327 5.88 11.88 -9.04
N ASP A 328 5.47 12.90 -8.31
CA ASP A 328 5.46 14.29 -8.77
C ASP A 328 6.37 15.14 -7.86
N PRO A 329 7.35 15.89 -8.39
CA PRO A 329 8.16 16.83 -7.61
C PRO A 329 7.32 17.82 -6.76
N LEU A 330 6.09 18.13 -7.18
CA LEU A 330 5.16 18.96 -6.42
C LEU A 330 4.66 18.30 -5.12
N GLY A 331 4.73 16.96 -5.03
CA GLY A 331 4.22 16.17 -3.91
C GLY A 331 2.71 15.95 -3.95
N GLY A 332 2.15 15.58 -2.79
CA GLY A 332 0.73 15.31 -2.60
C GLY A 332 -0.19 16.51 -2.91
N ILE A 333 -1.50 16.24 -2.95
CA ILE A 333 -2.52 17.27 -3.20
C ILE A 333 -2.56 18.23 -2.00
N PRO A 334 -2.34 19.55 -2.18
CA PRO A 334 -2.24 20.50 -1.06
C PRO A 334 -3.58 20.64 -0.33
N SER A 335 -3.50 20.78 1.00
CA SER A 335 -4.64 21.05 1.90
C SER A 335 -4.39 22.39 2.60
N TYR A 336 -5.35 23.31 2.54
CA TYR A 336 -5.18 24.64 3.12
C TYR A 336 -5.53 24.69 4.61
N ASP A 337 -6.24 23.67 5.12
CA ASP A 337 -6.45 23.44 6.55
C ASP A 337 -5.15 23.08 7.29
N ARG A 338 -4.12 22.62 6.55
CA ARG A 338 -2.82 22.23 7.10
C ARG A 338 -1.77 23.27 6.67
N PRO A 339 -1.09 23.96 7.61
CA PRO A 339 -0.07 24.94 7.25
C PRO A 339 1.09 24.26 6.49
N SER A 340 1.10 24.42 5.16
CA SER A 340 2.10 23.86 4.23
C SER A 340 2.15 22.32 4.24
N GLY A 341 0.99 21.67 4.09
CA GLY A 341 0.90 20.21 3.98
C GLY A 341 -0.10 19.73 2.92
N ALA A 342 0.09 18.49 2.46
CA ALA A 342 -0.85 17.80 1.61
C ALA A 342 -1.99 17.17 2.41
N HIS A 343 -3.12 16.89 1.75
CA HIS A 343 -4.14 16.00 2.30
C HIS A 343 -3.51 14.63 2.59
N VAL A 344 -3.72 14.10 3.79
CA VAL A 344 -3.22 12.79 4.19
C VAL A 344 -3.98 11.67 3.47
N PHE A 345 -5.31 11.79 3.45
CA PHE A 345 -6.23 10.86 2.83
C PHE A 345 -7.37 11.63 2.16
N LEU A 346 -7.79 11.18 0.98
CA LEU A 346 -8.94 11.69 0.26
C LEU A 346 -9.92 10.56 -0.08
N ASN A 347 -11.14 10.68 0.44
CA ASN A 347 -12.31 9.91 -0.03
C ASN A 347 -12.96 10.68 -1.20
N LEU A 348 -12.69 10.28 -2.44
CA LEU A 348 -13.14 11.04 -3.61
C LEU A 348 -14.66 11.13 -3.75
N GLU A 349 -15.41 10.11 -3.31
CA GLU A 349 -16.88 10.12 -3.32
C GLU A 349 -17.47 11.30 -2.51
N GLN A 350 -16.77 11.75 -1.48
CA GLN A 350 -17.25 12.83 -0.61
C GLN A 350 -16.53 14.16 -0.82
N GLU A 351 -15.20 14.11 -0.98
CA GLU A 351 -14.36 15.29 -0.83
C GLU A 351 -13.99 15.93 -2.16
N TYR A 352 -14.21 15.26 -3.29
CA TYR A 352 -13.70 15.72 -4.59
C TYR A 352 -14.14 17.14 -4.95
N SER A 353 -15.43 17.45 -4.80
CA SER A 353 -15.97 18.78 -5.16
C SER A 353 -15.44 19.88 -4.24
N SER A 354 -15.31 19.60 -2.94
CA SER A 354 -14.77 20.52 -1.95
C SER A 354 -13.31 20.83 -2.25
N VAL A 355 -12.47 19.79 -2.40
CA VAL A 355 -11.03 19.93 -2.69
C VAL A 355 -10.81 20.63 -4.03
N LEU A 356 -11.61 20.30 -5.05
CA LEU A 356 -11.53 20.99 -6.35
C LEU A 356 -11.85 22.49 -6.24
N SER A 357 -12.81 22.85 -5.40
CA SER A 357 -13.16 24.26 -5.17
C SER A 357 -12.09 24.99 -4.37
N GLU A 358 -11.52 24.33 -3.36
CA GLU A 358 -10.41 24.83 -2.55
C GLU A 358 -9.16 25.12 -3.39
N LEU A 359 -8.78 24.20 -4.28
CA LEU A 359 -7.69 24.38 -5.25
C LEU A 359 -7.97 25.54 -6.21
N ARG A 360 -9.20 25.65 -6.72
CA ARG A 360 -9.59 26.73 -7.65
C ARG A 360 -9.61 28.11 -7.01
N ASN A 361 -9.94 28.18 -5.72
CA ASN A 361 -9.96 29.44 -4.98
C ASN A 361 -8.54 29.93 -4.66
N ASN A 362 -7.62 29.00 -4.38
CA ASN A 362 -6.25 29.30 -4.00
C ASN A 362 -5.26 29.11 -5.16
N LYS A 363 -5.49 29.82 -6.27
CA LYS A 363 -4.71 29.65 -7.51
C LYS A 363 -3.23 29.95 -7.29
N THR A 364 -2.41 28.93 -7.50
CA THR A 364 -0.96 29.00 -7.66
C THR A 364 -0.58 28.59 -9.09
N SER A 365 0.67 28.85 -9.50
CA SER A 365 1.19 28.41 -10.80
C SER A 365 1.10 26.89 -11.02
N VAL A 366 1.10 26.10 -9.94
CA VAL A 366 1.11 24.63 -9.95
C VAL A 366 -0.29 24.01 -9.77
N THR A 367 -1.31 24.83 -9.50
CA THR A 367 -2.68 24.38 -9.21
C THR A 367 -3.30 23.60 -10.37
N SER A 368 -3.03 24.00 -11.62
CA SER A 368 -3.54 23.31 -12.81
C SER A 368 -3.09 21.86 -12.86
N THR A 369 -1.85 21.57 -12.45
CA THR A 369 -1.35 20.20 -12.43
C THR A 369 -2.06 19.38 -11.36
N HIS A 370 -2.17 19.88 -10.12
CA HIS A 370 -2.87 19.15 -9.07
C HIS A 370 -4.33 18.85 -9.45
N ILE A 371 -5.00 19.78 -10.13
CA ILE A 371 -6.37 19.57 -10.65
C ILE A 371 -6.39 18.47 -11.73
N SER A 372 -5.42 18.47 -12.65
CA SER A 372 -5.31 17.43 -13.68
C SER A 372 -5.10 16.06 -13.04
N THR A 373 -4.10 15.93 -12.17
CA THR A 373 -3.82 14.71 -11.41
C THR A 373 -5.05 14.23 -10.64
N LEU A 374 -5.74 15.12 -9.91
CA LEU A 374 -6.95 14.76 -9.15
C LEU A 374 -8.09 14.28 -10.05
N ARG A 375 -8.28 14.87 -11.24
CA ARG A 375 -9.28 14.44 -12.21
C ARG A 375 -8.95 13.06 -12.78
N SER A 376 -7.71 12.85 -13.19
CA SER A 376 -7.22 11.59 -13.76
C SER A 376 -7.34 10.46 -12.74
N LEU A 377 -6.92 10.70 -11.49
CA LEU A 377 -7.09 9.73 -10.41
C LEU A 377 -8.55 9.38 -10.14
N ARG A 378 -9.47 10.37 -10.19
CA ARG A 378 -10.91 10.09 -10.05
C ARG A 378 -11.44 9.24 -11.19
N GLN A 379 -11.04 9.52 -12.43
CA GLN A 379 -11.45 8.73 -13.59
C GLN A 379 -10.95 7.29 -13.49
N CYS A 380 -9.65 7.10 -13.22
CA CYS A 380 -9.06 5.77 -13.05
C CYS A 380 -9.69 4.99 -11.89
N LEU A 381 -9.77 5.58 -10.69
CA LEU A 381 -10.27 4.88 -9.50
C LEU A 381 -11.77 4.54 -9.58
N LYS A 382 -12.54 5.23 -10.43
CA LYS A 382 -13.95 4.89 -10.70
C LYS A 382 -14.09 3.59 -11.50
N LEU A 383 -13.11 3.25 -12.33
CA LEU A 383 -13.12 2.03 -13.16
C LEU A 383 -12.60 0.81 -12.39
N LEU A 384 -11.83 1.05 -11.33
CA LEU A 384 -11.16 0.01 -10.56
C LEU A 384 -12.02 -0.46 -9.38
N PRO A 385 -11.74 -1.67 -8.84
CA PRO A 385 -12.37 -2.12 -7.61
C PRO A 385 -12.16 -1.15 -6.44
N SER A 386 -13.09 -1.15 -5.47
CA SER A 386 -13.01 -0.30 -4.27
C SER A 386 -11.80 -0.57 -3.38
N THR A 387 -11.12 -1.70 -3.59
CA THR A 387 -9.86 -2.08 -2.93
C THR A 387 -8.63 -1.39 -3.50
N SER A 388 -8.75 -0.77 -4.67
CA SER A 388 -7.66 -0.06 -5.33
C SER A 388 -7.47 1.34 -4.74
N SER A 389 -6.24 1.85 -4.76
CA SER A 389 -5.93 3.19 -4.27
C SER A 389 -4.85 3.88 -5.09
N ALA A 390 -4.82 5.20 -5.01
CA ALA A 390 -3.75 6.00 -5.56
C ALA A 390 -2.88 6.65 -4.48
N ILE A 391 -1.58 6.76 -4.71
CA ILE A 391 -0.65 7.49 -3.86
C ILE A 391 0.00 8.58 -4.69
N VAL A 392 -0.05 9.82 -4.21
CA VAL A 392 0.66 10.96 -4.80
C VAL A 392 1.75 11.38 -3.83
N THR A 393 3.01 11.33 -4.25
CA THR A 393 4.17 11.66 -3.41
C THR A 393 5.33 12.18 -4.24
N THR A 394 6.38 12.68 -3.58
CA THR A 394 7.59 13.13 -4.26
C THR A 394 8.49 11.96 -4.63
N PRO A 395 9.28 12.06 -5.72
CA PRO A 395 10.30 11.07 -6.03
C PRO A 395 11.24 10.79 -4.84
N GLN A 396 11.66 11.83 -4.12
CA GLN A 396 12.56 11.71 -2.97
C GLN A 396 11.94 10.92 -1.81
N ALA A 397 10.63 11.10 -1.56
CA ALA A 397 9.93 10.31 -0.54
C ALA A 397 9.80 8.83 -0.93
N ALA A 398 9.75 8.54 -2.24
CA ALA A 398 9.65 7.18 -2.78
C ALA A 398 11.00 6.45 -2.87
N MET A 399 12.14 7.11 -2.65
CA MET A 399 13.46 6.48 -2.71
C MET A 399 13.69 5.53 -1.53
N THR A 400 14.34 4.40 -1.80
CA THR A 400 14.88 3.53 -0.74
C THR A 400 16.34 3.91 -0.51
N HIS A 401 16.65 4.48 0.65
CA HIS A 401 18.02 4.74 1.10
C HIS A 401 18.51 3.56 1.94
N GLU A 402 19.78 3.19 1.82
CA GLU A 402 20.40 2.17 2.69
C GLU A 402 20.59 2.76 4.11
N GLY A 403 19.92 2.21 5.13
CA GLY A 403 20.04 2.65 6.53
C GLY A 403 18.75 2.56 7.38
N PRO A 404 18.79 2.88 8.68
CA PRO A 404 17.66 2.69 9.61
C PRO A 404 16.40 3.55 9.32
N GLN A 405 16.46 4.47 8.35
CA GLN A 405 15.31 5.25 7.85
C GLN A 405 14.50 4.51 6.76
N GLU A 406 14.90 3.29 6.39
CA GLU A 406 14.20 2.40 5.44
C GLU A 406 12.71 2.15 5.78
N SER A 407 12.34 2.32 7.05
CA SER A 407 11.00 2.05 7.59
C SER A 407 9.94 3.11 7.26
N ARG A 408 10.29 4.19 6.53
CA ARG A 408 9.39 5.35 6.28
C ARG A 408 9.00 5.57 4.82
N ASN A 409 9.35 4.67 3.90
CA ASN A 409 8.91 4.81 2.51
C ASN A 409 7.37 4.69 2.42
N PRO A 410 6.64 5.74 2.01
CA PRO A 410 5.18 5.76 2.01
C PRO A 410 4.57 4.73 1.05
N LEU A 411 5.26 4.37 -0.03
CA LEU A 411 4.80 3.36 -0.98
C LEU A 411 4.81 1.97 -0.35
N ILE A 412 5.91 1.62 0.34
CA ILE A 412 6.05 0.34 1.03
C ILE A 412 5.09 0.29 2.23
N HIS A 413 5.03 1.36 3.03
CA HIS A 413 4.09 1.46 4.14
C HIS A 413 2.64 1.26 3.67
N ASN A 414 2.22 1.94 2.59
CA ASN A 414 0.86 1.82 2.09
C ASN A 414 0.57 0.45 1.48
N LEU A 415 1.52 -0.15 0.77
CA LEU A 415 1.35 -1.51 0.24
C LEU A 415 1.05 -2.49 1.37
N LEU A 416 1.75 -2.36 2.49
CA LEU A 416 1.66 -3.28 3.64
C LEU A 416 0.47 -3.00 4.56
N THR A 417 0.11 -1.73 4.75
CA THR A 417 -0.91 -1.33 5.75
C THR A 417 -2.23 -0.87 5.13
N ASP A 418 -2.27 -0.60 3.83
CA ASP A 418 -3.39 0.05 3.11
C ASP A 418 -3.83 1.38 3.73
N LYS A 419 -2.92 2.02 4.48
CA LYS A 419 -3.13 3.27 5.21
C LYS A 419 -2.14 4.35 4.79
N PRO A 420 -2.49 5.62 5.01
CA PRO A 420 -1.48 6.67 4.98
C PRO A 420 -0.58 6.55 6.22
N VAL A 421 0.62 7.13 6.15
CA VAL A 421 1.60 7.14 7.26
C VAL A 421 1.03 7.83 8.51
N PHE A 422 0.16 8.83 8.29
CA PHE A 422 -0.59 9.51 9.34
C PHE A 422 -2.08 9.23 9.15
N SER A 423 -2.88 9.28 10.22
CA SER A 423 -4.34 9.20 10.07
C SER A 423 -4.93 10.58 9.73
N SER A 424 -5.94 10.59 8.86
CA SER A 424 -6.60 11.81 8.38
C SER A 424 -7.59 12.42 9.35
N SER A 425 -8.01 11.67 10.38
CA SER A 425 -8.96 12.10 11.40
C SER A 425 -8.29 12.69 12.65
N LEU A 426 -6.95 12.69 12.71
CA LEU A 426 -6.20 13.32 13.79
C LEU A 426 -6.38 14.85 13.77
N PRO A 427 -6.47 15.50 14.95
CA PRO A 427 -6.59 16.94 15.04
C PRO A 427 -5.32 17.63 14.51
N ILE A 428 -5.51 18.75 13.82
CA ILE A 428 -4.41 19.56 13.30
C ILE A 428 -3.96 20.51 14.42
N THR A 429 -2.70 20.37 14.85
CA THR A 429 -2.04 21.25 15.83
C THR A 429 -0.77 21.86 15.22
N PRO A 430 -0.23 22.96 15.76
CA PRO A 430 1.02 23.54 15.28
C PRO A 430 2.23 22.58 15.31
N SER A 431 2.18 21.55 16.15
CA SER A 431 3.19 20.48 16.25
C SER A 431 3.02 19.37 15.22
N THR A 432 1.98 19.41 14.37
CA THR A 432 1.74 18.36 13.37
C THR A 432 2.82 18.37 12.29
N PRO A 433 3.36 17.19 11.92
CA PRO A 433 4.39 17.10 10.89
C PRO A 433 3.82 17.49 9.52
N ARG A 434 4.66 18.10 8.69
CA ARG A 434 4.32 18.37 7.29
C ARG A 434 4.13 17.07 6.54
N VAL A 435 3.04 17.01 5.78
CA VAL A 435 2.66 15.85 4.98
C VAL A 435 2.97 16.15 3.53
N ILE A 436 3.75 15.29 2.88
CA ILE A 436 4.12 15.42 1.46
C ILE A 436 3.47 14.35 0.57
N THR A 437 2.71 13.44 1.18
CA THR A 437 2.06 12.30 0.50
C THR A 437 0.56 12.35 0.71
N THR A 438 -0.20 12.14 -0.37
CA THR A 438 -1.65 11.98 -0.34
C THR A 438 -2.04 10.57 -0.75
N LEU A 439 -2.76 9.87 0.12
CA LEU A 439 -3.46 8.64 -0.25
C LEU A 439 -4.86 9.00 -0.76
N VAL A 440 -5.22 8.50 -1.93
CA VAL A 440 -6.51 8.75 -2.57
C VAL A 440 -7.20 7.42 -2.81
N LYS A 441 -8.50 7.34 -2.50
CA LYS A 441 -9.35 6.21 -2.88
C LYS A 441 -10.58 6.74 -3.60
N HIS A 442 -11.16 5.94 -4.50
CA HIS A 442 -12.53 6.21 -4.96
C HIS A 442 -13.42 6.42 -3.74
N GLY A 443 -13.25 5.48 -2.80
CA GLY A 443 -13.63 5.61 -1.41
C GLY A 443 -14.98 4.99 -1.16
N VAL A 444 -15.55 5.32 0.00
CA VAL A 444 -16.75 4.66 0.50
C VAL A 444 -17.88 5.68 0.46
N PRO A 445 -19.01 5.38 -0.21
CA PRO A 445 -20.15 6.29 -0.24
C PRO A 445 -20.69 6.45 1.18
N LEU A 446 -20.99 7.68 1.59
CA LEU A 446 -21.63 7.93 2.88
C LEU A 446 -23.05 8.42 2.70
N LEU A 447 -23.98 7.79 3.42
CA LEU A 447 -25.28 8.35 3.72
C LEU A 447 -25.15 9.17 5.00
N MET A 448 -25.32 10.48 4.89
CA MET A 448 -25.29 11.41 6.02
C MET A 448 -26.69 11.96 6.24
N LEU A 449 -27.28 11.65 7.39
CA LEU A 449 -28.59 12.12 7.81
C LEU A 449 -28.36 13.12 8.96
N PRO A 450 -28.33 14.43 8.66
CA PRO A 450 -28.16 15.48 9.67
C PRO A 450 -29.41 15.63 10.55
N PRO A 451 -29.34 16.45 11.62
CA PRO A 451 -30.47 16.69 12.52
C PRO A 451 -31.79 17.05 11.83
N SER A 452 -31.72 17.81 10.74
CA SER A 452 -32.90 18.24 9.98
C SER A 452 -33.74 17.09 9.40
N GLU A 453 -33.14 15.92 9.15
CA GLU A 453 -33.87 14.73 8.65
C GLU A 453 -34.76 14.11 9.76
N PHE A 454 -34.44 14.33 11.03
CA PHE A 454 -35.14 13.74 12.17
C PHE A 454 -36.11 14.70 12.87
N GLU A 455 -36.13 15.99 12.49
CA GLU A 455 -37.01 17.01 13.08
C GLU A 455 -38.51 16.70 12.90
N SER A 456 -38.87 15.96 11.85
CA SER A 456 -40.25 15.54 11.56
C SER A 456 -40.71 14.29 12.35
N GLY A 457 -39.96 13.88 13.38
CA GLY A 457 -40.28 12.71 14.21
C GLY A 457 -39.98 11.36 13.53
N GLN A 458 -39.15 11.36 12.50
CA GLN A 458 -38.67 10.13 11.86
C GLN A 458 -37.79 9.34 12.83
N THR A 459 -37.88 8.01 12.79
CA THR A 459 -37.09 7.10 13.63
C THR A 459 -36.16 6.27 12.77
N LEU A 460 -35.25 5.49 13.38
CA LEU A 460 -34.41 4.56 12.62
C LEU A 460 -35.21 3.52 11.84
N THR A 461 -36.40 3.16 12.34
CA THR A 461 -37.30 2.17 11.74
C THR A 461 -38.20 2.73 10.66
N SER A 462 -38.58 4.01 10.75
CA SER A 462 -39.48 4.65 9.77
C SER A 462 -38.74 5.39 8.65
N HIS A 463 -37.46 5.71 8.83
CA HIS A 463 -36.70 6.47 7.86
C HIS A 463 -36.42 5.65 6.58
N PRO A 464 -36.84 6.11 5.38
CA PRO A 464 -36.84 5.29 4.16
C PRO A 464 -35.43 4.93 3.66
N LYS A 465 -34.41 5.72 4.00
CA LYS A 465 -33.01 5.48 3.61
C LYS A 465 -32.25 4.56 4.58
N ILE A 466 -32.85 4.16 5.72
CA ILE A 466 -32.19 3.32 6.73
C ILE A 466 -32.76 1.91 6.67
N ASN A 467 -31.87 0.92 6.57
CA ASN A 467 -32.21 -0.48 6.73
C ASN A 467 -31.85 -0.91 8.16
N MET A 468 -32.87 -0.96 9.03
CA MET A 468 -32.67 -1.28 10.44
C MET A 468 -32.02 -2.64 10.67
N LYS A 469 -32.41 -3.68 9.90
CA LYS A 469 -31.86 -5.02 10.04
C LYS A 469 -30.34 -5.02 9.85
N ARG A 470 -29.88 -4.35 8.79
CA ARG A 470 -28.45 -4.25 8.46
C ARG A 470 -27.68 -3.39 9.46
N LEU A 471 -28.31 -2.35 10.00
CA LEU A 471 -27.72 -1.52 11.04
C LEU A 471 -27.49 -2.32 12.33
N VAL A 472 -28.45 -3.16 12.72
CA VAL A 472 -28.29 -4.09 13.86
C VAL A 472 -27.16 -5.08 13.59
N GLU A 473 -27.14 -5.71 12.41
CA GLU A 473 -26.06 -6.64 12.02
C GLU A 473 -24.67 -5.99 12.12
N LEU A 474 -24.52 -4.75 11.65
CA LEU A 474 -23.28 -3.97 11.79
C LEU A 474 -22.89 -3.72 13.25
N ILE A 475 -23.85 -3.32 14.10
CA ILE A 475 -23.60 -3.09 15.53
C ILE A 475 -23.16 -4.40 16.18
N GLU A 476 -23.89 -5.49 15.97
CA GLU A 476 -23.57 -6.78 16.58
C GLU A 476 -22.22 -7.33 16.11
N ASP A 477 -21.89 -7.20 14.82
CA ASP A 477 -20.58 -7.60 14.29
C ASP A 477 -19.45 -6.76 14.91
N SER A 478 -19.60 -5.43 14.90
CA SER A 478 -18.58 -4.50 15.41
C SER A 478 -18.28 -4.70 16.89
N PHE A 479 -19.31 -4.88 17.73
CA PHE A 479 -19.17 -5.00 19.18
C PHE A 479 -18.99 -6.45 19.65
N GLY A 480 -19.34 -7.43 18.83
CA GLY A 480 -19.28 -8.85 19.16
C GLY A 480 -20.25 -9.30 20.25
N LYS A 481 -21.37 -8.59 20.38
CA LYS A 481 -22.44 -8.84 21.36
C LYS A 481 -23.80 -8.64 20.69
N LYS A 482 -24.83 -9.28 21.23
CA LYS A 482 -26.21 -9.09 20.78
C LYS A 482 -26.78 -7.76 21.29
N LEU A 483 -27.53 -7.07 20.42
CA LEU A 483 -28.20 -5.82 20.75
C LEU A 483 -29.61 -6.13 21.24
N ASP A 484 -29.99 -5.59 22.39
CA ASP A 484 -31.40 -5.56 22.80
C ASP A 484 -32.10 -4.45 21.99
N VAL A 485 -32.71 -4.83 20.87
CA VAL A 485 -33.22 -3.89 19.86
C VAL A 485 -34.36 -3.05 20.42
N ASP A 486 -35.30 -3.65 21.13
CA ASP A 486 -36.50 -2.98 21.64
C ASP A 486 -36.11 -1.95 22.71
N HIS A 487 -35.32 -2.38 23.71
CA HIS A 487 -34.79 -1.48 24.74
C HIS A 487 -33.94 -0.35 24.13
N TYR A 488 -33.14 -0.67 23.11
CA TYR A 488 -32.29 0.31 22.46
C TYR A 488 -33.12 1.39 21.74
N LEU A 489 -34.10 0.96 20.94
CA LEU A 489 -34.97 1.83 20.15
C LEU A 489 -35.83 2.73 21.05
N ASP A 490 -36.39 2.18 22.13
CA ASP A 490 -37.22 2.93 23.07
C ASP A 490 -36.49 4.13 23.68
N ARG A 491 -35.19 3.98 23.92
CA ARG A 491 -34.36 5.08 24.42
C ARG A 491 -34.06 6.13 23.35
N ILE A 492 -33.67 5.71 22.13
CA ILE A 492 -33.12 6.66 21.15
C ILE A 492 -34.15 7.30 20.24
N ASN A 493 -35.30 6.66 19.98
CA ASN A 493 -36.21 7.06 18.90
C ASN A 493 -36.71 8.50 18.99
N LYS A 494 -36.81 9.07 20.20
CA LYS A 494 -37.25 10.45 20.42
C LYS A 494 -36.13 11.49 20.33
N ASN A 495 -34.88 11.03 20.36
CA ASN A 495 -33.69 11.86 20.57
C ASN A 495 -32.67 11.70 19.44
N ILE A 496 -33.01 11.10 18.31
CA ILE A 496 -32.04 10.93 17.20
C ILE A 496 -31.61 12.31 16.70
N ALA A 497 -30.31 12.56 16.71
CA ALA A 497 -29.71 13.79 16.23
C ALA A 497 -29.08 13.63 14.86
N GLY A 498 -28.56 12.45 14.54
CA GLY A 498 -27.98 12.23 13.22
C GLY A 498 -27.49 10.80 13.06
N VAL A 499 -27.44 10.37 11.80
CA VAL A 499 -27.00 9.03 11.43
C VAL A 499 -26.05 9.13 10.26
N ILE A 500 -24.92 8.45 10.37
CA ILE A 500 -23.97 8.28 9.27
C ILE A 500 -23.87 6.79 8.98
N ILE A 501 -24.03 6.40 7.72
CA ILE A 501 -23.81 5.02 7.26
C ILE A 501 -22.76 5.06 6.15
N ALA A 502 -21.73 4.25 6.28
CA ALA A 502 -20.64 4.12 5.32
C ALA A 502 -20.76 2.84 4.51
N GLY A 503 -20.73 3.00 3.19
CA GLY A 503 -20.71 1.91 2.24
C GLY A 503 -21.97 1.08 2.36
N ASP A 504 -21.77 -0.23 2.29
CA ASP A 504 -22.84 -1.20 2.42
C ASP A 504 -23.00 -1.65 3.88
N TYR A 505 -23.14 -0.67 4.79
CA TYR A 505 -23.08 -0.86 6.24
C TYR A 505 -21.73 -1.42 6.72
N ASP A 506 -20.64 -0.96 6.11
CA ASP A 506 -19.27 -1.29 6.55
C ASP A 506 -18.83 -0.46 7.76
N GLY A 507 -19.46 0.70 7.96
CA GLY A 507 -19.32 1.53 9.14
C GLY A 507 -20.56 2.38 9.39
N GLY A 508 -20.71 2.86 10.61
CA GLY A 508 -21.86 3.68 10.98
C GLY A 508 -21.67 4.43 12.29
N ALA A 509 -22.33 5.57 12.38
CA ALA A 509 -22.42 6.38 13.59
C ALA A 509 -23.87 6.78 13.85
N ILE A 510 -24.32 6.63 15.09
CA ILE A 510 -25.62 7.10 15.57
C ILE A 510 -25.35 8.13 16.66
N ILE A 511 -25.85 9.34 16.44
CA ILE A 511 -25.73 10.47 17.38
C ILE A 511 -27.13 10.81 17.91
N THR A 512 -27.23 11.05 19.21
CA THR A 512 -28.46 11.45 19.90
C THR A 512 -28.33 12.83 20.53
N TRP A 513 -29.46 13.51 20.71
CA TRP A 513 -29.61 14.72 21.50
C TRP A 513 -29.95 14.33 22.93
N GLU A 514 -28.97 14.44 23.83
CA GLU A 514 -29.16 14.15 25.25
C GLU A 514 -29.37 15.44 26.03
N GLU A 515 -30.23 15.40 27.05
CA GLU A 515 -30.52 16.56 27.86
C GLU A 515 -29.42 16.76 28.92
N GLY A 516 -28.76 17.92 28.85
CA GLY A 516 -27.81 18.37 29.86
C GLY A 516 -28.49 18.93 31.11
N HIS A 517 -27.74 19.13 32.20
CA HIS A 517 -28.30 19.68 33.44
C HIS A 517 -28.90 21.08 33.29
N SER A 518 -28.51 21.81 32.24
CA SER A 518 -29.05 23.13 31.92
C SER A 518 -30.32 23.10 31.06
N GLY A 519 -30.85 21.91 30.72
CA GLY A 519 -31.93 21.72 29.74
C GLY A 519 -31.47 21.86 28.28
N ARG A 520 -30.17 22.09 28.06
CA ARG A 520 -29.56 22.18 26.73
C ARG A 520 -29.44 20.80 26.09
N LYS A 521 -29.68 20.71 24.78
CA LYS A 521 -29.39 19.50 24.00
C LYS A 521 -27.89 19.37 23.75
N VAL A 522 -27.32 18.24 24.14
CA VAL A 522 -25.90 17.89 23.98
C VAL A 522 -25.80 16.73 22.98
N PRO A 523 -25.00 16.86 21.91
CA PRO A 523 -24.86 15.79 20.93
C PRO A 523 -23.96 14.67 21.47
N TYR A 524 -24.52 13.47 21.60
CA TYR A 524 -23.87 12.29 22.14
C TYR A 524 -23.70 11.22 21.07
N LEU A 525 -22.45 10.81 20.79
CA LEU A 525 -22.18 9.67 19.91
C LEU A 525 -22.47 8.38 20.65
N ASP A 526 -23.58 7.76 20.28
CA ASP A 526 -24.19 6.64 20.97
C ASP A 526 -23.69 5.28 20.49
N LYS A 527 -23.54 5.14 19.17
CA LYS A 527 -22.93 3.99 18.54
C LYS A 527 -21.95 4.47 17.49
N PHE A 528 -20.74 3.95 17.56
CA PHE A 528 -19.73 4.05 16.53
C PHE A 528 -19.33 2.61 16.17
N ALA A 529 -19.83 2.12 15.04
CA ALA A 529 -19.68 0.73 14.64
C ALA A 529 -18.89 0.66 13.33
N VAL A 530 -17.93 -0.24 13.26
CA VAL A 530 -17.18 -0.55 12.03
C VAL A 530 -17.12 -2.07 11.93
N ALA A 531 -17.60 -2.62 10.80
CA ALA A 531 -17.61 -4.05 10.57
C ALA A 531 -16.20 -4.63 10.69
N ARG A 532 -16.04 -5.82 11.27
CA ARG A 532 -14.70 -6.40 11.53
C ARG A 532 -13.87 -6.57 10.26
N LYS A 533 -14.52 -6.85 9.13
CA LYS A 533 -13.88 -6.92 7.79
C LYS A 533 -13.30 -5.58 7.32
N ALA A 534 -13.84 -4.47 7.81
CA ALA A 534 -13.44 -3.10 7.47
C ALA A 534 -12.62 -2.43 8.60
N GLN A 535 -12.37 -3.13 9.71
CA GLN A 535 -11.54 -2.63 10.79
C GLN A 535 -10.06 -2.74 10.40
N GLY A 536 -9.35 -1.61 10.42
CA GLY A 536 -7.91 -1.58 10.17
C GLY A 536 -7.50 -1.65 8.71
N THR A 537 -8.45 -1.72 7.77
CA THR A 537 -8.26 -1.61 6.31
C THR A 537 -9.19 -0.53 5.77
N GLY A 538 -8.86 0.12 4.65
CA GLY A 538 -9.81 1.03 3.98
C GLY A 538 -10.06 2.40 4.62
N GLY A 539 -9.69 2.63 5.88
CA GLY A 539 -9.86 3.93 6.55
C GLY A 539 -11.31 4.27 6.92
N VAL A 540 -12.23 3.29 6.91
CA VAL A 540 -13.68 3.52 7.14
C VAL A 540 -13.94 4.24 8.46
N ALA A 541 -13.27 3.85 9.55
CA ALA A 541 -13.39 4.52 10.84
C ALA A 541 -13.03 6.02 10.76
N ASP A 542 -11.93 6.34 10.06
CA ASP A 542 -11.48 7.72 9.89
C ASP A 542 -12.45 8.51 9.01
N VAL A 543 -13.00 7.90 7.97
CA VAL A 543 -14.00 8.49 7.08
C VAL A 543 -15.29 8.81 7.84
N VAL A 544 -15.85 7.87 8.60
CA VAL A 544 -17.06 8.08 9.42
C VAL A 544 -16.81 9.15 10.47
N PHE A 545 -15.66 9.11 11.15
CA PHE A 545 -15.31 10.12 12.15
C PHE A 545 -15.21 11.51 11.55
N LYS A 546 -14.46 11.65 10.45
CA LYS A 546 -14.32 12.93 9.73
C LYS A 546 -15.70 13.44 9.28
N ALA A 547 -16.59 12.57 8.82
CA ALA A 547 -17.95 12.96 8.44
C ALA A 547 -18.79 13.46 9.64
N MET A 548 -18.60 12.94 10.85
CA MET A 548 -19.27 13.46 12.05
C MET A 548 -18.86 14.90 12.38
N ILE A 549 -17.56 15.20 12.29
CA ILE A 549 -16.99 16.47 12.77
C ILE A 549 -16.78 17.53 11.67
N HIS A 550 -16.71 17.15 10.39
CA HIS A 550 -16.54 18.08 9.27
C HIS A 550 -17.68 18.02 8.27
N GLY A 551 -18.63 17.10 8.45
CA GLY A 551 -19.82 16.99 7.62
C GLY A 551 -20.66 18.26 7.61
N THR A 552 -21.18 18.63 6.44
CA THR A 552 -22.13 19.73 6.31
C THR A 552 -23.39 19.42 7.12
N GLY A 553 -23.76 20.32 8.03
CA GLY A 553 -24.93 20.15 8.90
C GLY A 553 -24.74 19.14 10.04
N MET A 554 -23.52 18.63 10.26
CA MET A 554 -23.21 17.67 11.33
C MET A 554 -22.62 18.37 12.59
N PHE A 555 -21.90 17.62 13.42
CA PHE A 555 -21.53 17.99 14.79
C PHE A 555 -20.13 18.63 14.87
N GLN A 556 -19.93 19.73 14.14
CA GLN A 556 -18.60 20.35 13.98
C GLN A 556 -18.05 20.98 15.27
N LYS A 557 -18.94 21.52 16.12
CA LYS A 557 -18.54 22.32 17.30
C LYS A 557 -18.41 21.49 18.58
N GLU A 558 -19.17 20.42 18.67
CA GLU A 558 -19.37 19.68 19.91
C GLU A 558 -19.86 18.28 19.59
N LEU A 559 -19.19 17.28 20.17
CA LEU A 559 -19.61 15.90 20.20
C LEU A 559 -18.98 15.25 21.44
N ILE A 560 -19.79 14.53 22.21
CA ILE A 560 -19.33 13.80 23.40
C ILE A 560 -19.61 12.30 23.25
N TRP A 561 -18.79 11.46 23.86
CA TRP A 561 -19.04 10.02 23.91
C TRP A 561 -18.38 9.39 25.12
N ARG A 562 -18.75 8.14 25.41
CA ARG A 562 -18.06 7.31 26.41
C ARG A 562 -17.64 5.98 25.82
N SER A 563 -16.60 5.39 26.38
CA SER A 563 -16.11 4.06 26.02
C SER A 563 -15.68 3.31 27.29
N ARG A 564 -15.78 1.98 27.29
CA ARG A 564 -15.30 1.16 28.43
C ARG A 564 -13.80 1.35 28.62
N GLN A 565 -13.30 1.40 29.85
CA GLN A 565 -11.89 1.69 30.10
C GLN A 565 -10.93 0.65 29.47
N ASN A 566 -11.36 -0.62 29.40
CA ASN A 566 -10.60 -1.72 28.80
C ASN A 566 -10.78 -1.86 27.27
N ASN A 567 -11.51 -0.96 26.61
CA ASN A 567 -11.73 -1.03 25.17
C ASN A 567 -10.40 -0.77 24.42
N PRO A 568 -9.92 -1.71 23.56
CA PRO A 568 -8.68 -1.51 22.79
C PRO A 568 -8.73 -0.29 21.86
N VAL A 569 -9.92 0.16 21.45
CA VAL A 569 -10.12 1.34 20.60
C VAL A 569 -9.81 2.64 21.33
N ASN A 570 -9.71 2.65 22.67
CA ASN A 570 -9.44 3.87 23.43
C ASN A 570 -8.16 4.59 22.99
N LYS A 571 -7.12 3.87 22.56
CA LYS A 571 -5.92 4.49 21.97
C LYS A 571 -6.26 5.40 20.79
N TRP A 572 -7.11 4.93 19.90
CA TRP A 572 -7.59 5.69 18.74
C TRP A 572 -8.46 6.89 19.15
N TYR A 573 -9.29 6.75 20.20
CA TYR A 573 -10.07 7.87 20.74
C TYR A 573 -9.21 8.93 21.42
N PHE A 574 -8.20 8.55 22.19
CA PHE A 574 -7.28 9.48 22.87
C PHE A 574 -6.57 10.40 21.88
N GLU A 575 -6.22 9.87 20.70
CA GLU A 575 -5.57 10.64 19.64
C GLU A 575 -6.50 11.67 18.96
N ARG A 576 -7.82 11.51 19.08
CA ARG A 576 -8.82 12.30 18.34
C ARG A 576 -9.65 13.23 19.22
N ALA A 577 -9.80 12.88 20.50
CA ALA A 577 -10.49 13.71 21.46
C ALA A 577 -9.65 14.94 21.81
N LYS A 578 -10.33 16.06 22.10
CA LYS A 578 -9.69 17.27 22.64
C LYS A 578 -9.53 17.20 24.16
N GLY A 579 -10.33 16.38 24.82
CA GLY A 579 -10.16 16.05 26.23
C GLY A 579 -10.84 14.74 26.60
N THR A 580 -10.41 14.19 27.73
CA THR A 580 -10.89 12.90 28.24
C THR A 580 -11.01 12.93 29.75
N TYR A 581 -11.95 12.18 30.31
CA TYR A 581 -12.12 12.01 31.74
C TYR A 581 -12.47 10.56 32.09
N LYS A 582 -11.76 9.97 33.06
CA LYS A 582 -12.08 8.62 33.53
C LYS A 582 -13.06 8.73 34.69
N LEU A 583 -14.21 8.07 34.57
CA LEU A 583 -15.21 8.10 35.64
C LEU A 583 -14.68 7.36 36.89
N PRO A 584 -15.02 7.85 38.10
CA PRO A 584 -14.55 7.26 39.36
C PRO A 584 -14.99 5.80 39.56
N ASP A 585 -16.07 5.38 38.90
CA ASP A 585 -16.60 4.01 38.94
C ASP A 585 -15.67 2.96 38.28
N GLY A 586 -14.62 3.40 37.58
CA GLY A 586 -13.66 2.54 36.89
C GLY A 586 -14.22 1.86 35.63
N LYS A 587 -15.47 2.11 35.25
CA LYS A 587 -16.13 1.39 34.13
C LYS A 587 -15.96 2.13 32.81
N TRP A 588 -16.05 3.46 32.86
CA TRP A 588 -16.16 4.29 31.65
C TRP A 588 -15.08 5.37 31.59
N THR A 589 -14.74 5.74 30.36
CA THR A 589 -13.96 6.94 30.01
C THR A 589 -14.82 7.80 29.09
N VAL A 590 -14.95 9.07 29.42
CA VAL A 590 -15.64 10.11 28.65
C VAL A 590 -14.64 10.84 27.76
N PHE A 591 -15.06 11.19 26.55
CA PHE A 591 -14.28 11.88 25.54
C PHE A 591 -15.13 12.99 24.89
N TRP A 592 -14.49 14.06 24.42
CA TRP A 592 -15.17 15.15 23.72
C TRP A 592 -14.31 15.83 22.67
N THR A 593 -14.94 16.53 21.73
CA THR A 593 -14.28 17.37 20.70
C THR A 593 -14.27 18.87 21.01
N THR A 594 -14.93 19.32 22.07
CA THR A 594 -14.95 20.74 22.46
C THR A 594 -13.57 21.22 22.91
N GLU A 595 -13.10 22.33 22.36
CA GLU A 595 -11.82 22.96 22.73
C GLU A 595 -11.94 23.78 24.01
N GLY A 596 -10.84 23.89 24.76
CA GLY A 596 -10.74 24.76 25.95
C GLY A 596 -11.58 24.34 27.15
N LEU A 597 -12.10 23.11 27.18
CA LEU A 597 -12.85 22.59 28.32
C LEU A 597 -11.89 22.16 29.45
N ALA A 598 -11.77 22.98 30.49
CA ALA A 598 -11.02 22.68 31.71
C ALA A 598 -11.96 22.42 32.91
N ASP A 599 -11.47 21.65 33.88
CA ASP A 599 -12.18 21.42 35.14
C ASP A 599 -12.30 22.75 35.92
N GLY A 600 -13.51 23.08 36.39
CA GLY A 600 -13.79 24.25 37.24
C GLY A 600 -14.22 25.55 36.55
N GLU A 601 -14.02 25.75 35.24
CA GLU A 601 -14.35 27.03 34.58
C GLU A 601 -15.70 27.05 33.83
N CYS A 602 -16.28 25.87 33.55
CA CYS A 602 -17.51 25.78 32.75
C CYS A 602 -18.43 24.65 33.23
N GLY A 603 -19.70 24.97 33.54
CA GLY A 603 -20.73 23.96 33.87
C GLY A 603 -20.92 22.88 32.81
N ARG A 604 -20.40 23.08 31.60
CA ARG A 604 -20.37 22.09 30.50
C ARG A 604 -19.60 20.82 30.84
N PHE A 605 -18.53 20.89 31.65
CA PHE A 605 -17.80 19.68 32.04
C PHE A 605 -18.67 18.74 32.89
N GLN A 606 -19.34 19.29 33.91
CA GLN A 606 -20.29 18.55 34.74
C GLN A 606 -21.51 18.08 33.93
N GLU A 607 -21.95 18.87 32.95
CA GLU A 607 -22.99 18.49 31.99
C GLU A 607 -22.61 17.24 31.18
N TYR A 608 -21.39 17.20 30.64
CA TYR A 608 -20.91 16.06 29.84
C TYR A 608 -20.80 14.79 30.67
N ILE A 609 -20.27 14.91 31.90
CA ILE A 609 -20.19 13.80 32.84
C ILE A 609 -21.58 13.27 33.16
N GLY A 610 -22.52 14.15 33.54
CA GLY A 610 -23.87 13.74 33.89
C GLY A 610 -24.62 13.07 32.75
N VAL A 611 -24.49 13.57 31.51
CA VAL A 611 -25.03 12.89 30.34
C VAL A 611 -24.45 11.49 30.23
N CYS A 612 -23.11 11.36 30.27
CA CYS A 612 -22.44 10.08 30.10
C CYS A 612 -22.71 9.08 31.23
N GLU A 613 -22.99 9.52 32.46
CA GLU A 613 -23.37 8.66 33.58
C GLU A 613 -24.80 8.12 33.45
N ARG A 614 -25.74 8.93 32.95
CA ARG A 614 -27.15 8.54 32.80
C ARG A 614 -27.41 7.51 31.71
N ILE A 615 -26.56 7.44 30.68
CA ILE A 615 -26.79 6.50 29.57
C ILE A 615 -26.75 5.05 30.09
N VAL A 616 -27.80 4.28 29.79
CA VAL A 616 -27.89 2.86 30.16
C VAL A 616 -27.23 1.98 29.07
N PRO A 617 -26.45 0.94 29.43
CA PRO A 617 -25.92 -0.01 28.46
C PRO A 617 -27.04 -0.71 27.66
N SER A 618 -26.84 -0.88 26.35
CA SER A 618 -27.82 -1.48 25.43
C SER A 618 -27.39 -2.82 24.82
N LEU A 619 -26.15 -3.25 25.07
CA LEU A 619 -25.63 -4.54 24.58
C LEU A 619 -25.75 -5.57 25.70
N LEU A 620 -26.27 -6.75 25.35
CA LEU A 620 -26.38 -7.88 26.26
C LEU A 620 -24.98 -8.35 26.70
N GLU A 621 -24.86 -8.83 27.95
CA GLU A 621 -23.58 -9.27 28.50
C GLU A 621 -23.01 -10.51 27.82
#